data_AF-A0A2H0ZBG2-F1
#
_entry.id   AF-A0A2H0ZBG2-F1
#
_cell.length_a   1.000
_cell.length_b   1.000
_cell.length_c   1.000
_cell.angle_alpha   90.00
_cell.angle_beta   90.00
_cell.angle_gamma   90.00
#
_symmetry.space_group_name_H-M   'P 1'
#
loop_
_entity.id
_entity.type
_entity.pdbx_description
1 polymer ?
#
loop_
_entity_poly.entity_id
_entity_poly.type
_entity_poly.pdbx_seq_one_letter_code
_entity_poly.pdbx_strand_id
1 'polypeptide(L)'
;KLLVKNGAGNVKITGFSAGASIDTGAGDLEFKNFSGPVRIDSGAGSVKGDLYSEDLDLETGAGSVDLKWNSVPQKGKASFSSGAGSVVLSFPEASKMAIIHKSGAGSFDSEFGNDAKAEFRLEFKSGAGNLTISKF
;
A
#
# COMPACT_ATOMS: atom_id res chain seq x y z
N LYS A 1 18.90 -1.36 -3.26
CA LYS A 1 17.62 -0.66 -3.51
C LYS A 1 17.25 -0.81 -4.99
N LEU A 2 16.05 -1.29 -5.29
CA LEU A 2 15.54 -1.38 -6.66
C LEU A 2 14.95 -0.03 -7.09
N LEU A 3 15.18 0.38 -8.34
CA LEU A 3 14.58 1.57 -8.94
C LEU A 3 13.85 1.16 -10.22
N VAL A 4 12.56 1.45 -10.31
CA VAL A 4 11.74 1.16 -11.49
C VAL A 4 11.04 2.42 -11.93
N LYS A 5 11.12 2.74 -13.22
CA LYS A 5 10.41 3.85 -13.85
C LYS A 5 9.66 3.35 -15.05
N ASN A 6 8.35 3.51 -15.04
CA ASN A 6 7.48 3.04 -16.11
C ASN A 6 6.46 4.12 -16.48
N GLY A 7 6.56 4.66 -17.70
CA GLY A 7 5.56 5.61 -18.18
C GLY A 7 4.26 4.93 -18.61
N ALA A 8 4.38 3.83 -19.36
CA ALA A 8 3.28 3.04 -19.89
C ALA A 8 3.73 1.60 -20.17
N GLY A 9 2.85 0.63 -19.93
CA GLY A 9 3.14 -0.80 -20.08
C GLY A 9 3.16 -1.54 -18.74
N ASN A 10 3.43 -2.84 -18.78
CA ASN A 10 3.31 -3.72 -17.61
C ASN A 10 4.69 -4.03 -17.03
N VAL A 11 4.87 -3.82 -15.74
CA VAL A 11 6.10 -4.18 -15.02
C VAL A 11 5.80 -5.28 -14.02
N LYS A 12 6.61 -6.33 -14.05
CA LYS A 12 6.53 -7.45 -13.10
C LYS A 12 7.84 -7.62 -12.37
N ILE A 13 7.80 -7.65 -11.03
CA ILE A 13 8.99 -7.80 -10.20
C ILE A 13 8.76 -8.88 -9.15
N THR A 14 9.73 -9.77 -8.93
CA THR A 14 9.59 -10.86 -7.96
C THR A 14 10.85 -11.03 -7.12
N GLY A 15 10.68 -11.21 -5.81
CA GLY A 15 11.74 -11.64 -4.89
C GLY A 15 12.77 -10.55 -4.58
N PHE A 16 12.33 -9.40 -4.07
CA PHE A 16 13.21 -8.28 -3.78
C PHE A 16 13.14 -7.85 -2.32
N SER A 17 14.23 -7.97 -1.56
CA SER A 17 14.25 -7.80 -0.10
C SER A 17 15.06 -6.61 0.43
N ALA A 18 15.70 -5.84 -0.47
CA ALA A 18 16.60 -4.75 -0.10
C ALA A 18 15.93 -3.35 -0.19
N GLY A 19 14.60 -3.30 -0.24
CA GLY A 19 13.80 -2.08 -0.42
C GLY A 19 13.74 -1.52 -1.85
N ALA A 20 12.58 -1.00 -2.23
CA ALA A 20 12.28 -0.61 -3.61
C ALA A 20 11.76 0.83 -3.71
N SER A 21 12.07 1.50 -4.81
CA SER A 21 11.43 2.75 -5.26
C SER A 21 10.85 2.48 -6.64
N ILE A 22 9.55 2.67 -6.78
CA ILE A 22 8.86 2.39 -8.03
C ILE A 22 8.03 3.61 -8.41
N ASP A 23 8.25 4.12 -9.62
CA ASP A 23 7.50 5.22 -10.21
C ASP A 23 6.78 4.69 -11.46
N THR A 24 5.45 4.72 -11.45
CA THR A 24 4.59 4.30 -12.57
C THR A 24 3.63 5.43 -12.96
N GLY A 25 3.49 5.67 -14.26
CA GLY A 25 2.53 6.64 -14.80
C GLY A 25 1.15 6.03 -14.98
N ALA A 26 0.89 5.51 -16.18
CA ALA A 26 -0.38 4.90 -16.57
C ALA A 26 -0.27 3.38 -16.80
N GLY A 27 0.83 2.76 -16.39
CA GLY A 27 1.09 1.33 -16.57
C GLY A 27 0.71 0.49 -15.35
N ASP A 28 0.55 -0.81 -15.55
CA ASP A 28 0.28 -1.75 -14.46
C ASP A 28 1.58 -2.25 -13.84
N LEU A 29 1.62 -2.28 -12.52
CA LEU A 29 2.73 -2.78 -11.72
C LEU A 29 2.26 -4.02 -10.94
N GLU A 30 2.90 -5.15 -11.19
CA GLU A 30 2.74 -6.36 -10.39
C GLU A 30 4.05 -6.67 -9.64
N PHE A 31 4.00 -6.84 -8.32
CA PHE A 31 5.16 -7.29 -7.57
C PHE A 31 4.85 -8.39 -6.55
N LYS A 32 5.84 -9.25 -6.25
CA LYS A 32 5.69 -10.34 -5.28
C LYS A 32 6.92 -10.52 -4.41
N ASN A 33 6.70 -10.92 -3.16
CA ASN A 33 7.74 -11.20 -2.16
C ASN A 33 8.69 -10.01 -2.00
N PHE A 34 8.13 -8.83 -1.81
CA PHE A 34 8.90 -7.65 -1.48
C PHE A 34 9.15 -7.54 0.01
N SER A 35 10.36 -7.18 0.42
CA SER A 35 10.66 -6.84 1.80
C SER A 35 11.67 -5.69 1.94
N GLY A 36 11.72 -5.13 3.15
CA GLY A 36 12.42 -3.88 3.43
C GLY A 36 11.61 -2.65 3.01
N PRO A 37 12.17 -1.43 3.14
CA PRO A 37 11.44 -0.18 2.91
C PRO A 37 11.02 -0.03 1.44
N VAL A 38 9.73 0.21 1.20
CA VAL A 38 9.15 0.31 -0.13
C VAL A 38 8.53 1.69 -0.33
N ARG A 39 8.87 2.35 -1.45
CA ARG A 39 8.24 3.58 -1.91
C ARG A 39 7.63 3.36 -3.29
N ILE A 40 6.36 3.69 -3.45
CA ILE A 40 5.63 3.53 -4.72
C ILE A 40 4.92 4.84 -5.03
N ASP A 41 5.15 5.36 -6.23
CA ASP A 41 4.43 6.49 -6.81
C ASP A 41 3.72 6.00 -8.08
N SER A 42 2.40 6.12 -8.12
CA SER A 42 1.55 5.72 -9.24
C SER A 42 0.65 6.87 -9.69
N GLY A 43 0.66 7.22 -10.97
CA GLY A 43 -0.22 8.26 -11.50
C GLY A 43 -1.68 7.80 -11.59
N ALA A 44 -1.99 7.04 -12.63
CA ALA A 44 -3.33 6.57 -12.96
C ALA A 44 -3.38 5.05 -13.24
N GLY A 45 -2.26 4.35 -13.08
CA GLY A 45 -2.16 2.91 -13.32
C GLY A 45 -2.65 2.06 -12.14
N SER A 46 -2.54 0.74 -12.28
CA SER A 46 -2.87 -0.23 -11.24
C SER A 46 -1.60 -0.75 -10.57
N VAL A 47 -1.61 -0.84 -9.24
CA VAL A 47 -0.53 -1.45 -8.46
C VAL A 47 -1.08 -2.66 -7.73
N LYS A 48 -0.53 -3.83 -8.00
CA LYS A 48 -0.90 -5.07 -7.32
C LYS A 48 0.32 -5.80 -6.80
N GLY A 49 0.29 -6.27 -5.55
CA GLY A 49 1.36 -7.12 -5.10
C GLY A 49 1.32 -7.63 -3.68
N ASP A 50 2.14 -8.64 -3.44
CA ASP A 50 2.35 -9.23 -2.13
C ASP A 50 3.69 -8.74 -1.55
N LEU A 51 3.65 -8.20 -0.34
CA LEU A 51 4.84 -7.71 0.37
C LEU A 51 4.86 -8.08 1.84
N TYR A 52 6.03 -7.92 2.43
CA TYR A 52 6.27 -7.88 3.86
C TYR A 52 7.18 -6.68 4.12
N SER A 53 6.56 -5.50 4.31
CA SER A 53 7.28 -4.29 4.68
C SER A 53 6.82 -3.79 6.04
N GLU A 54 7.80 -3.40 6.84
CA GLU A 54 7.60 -2.62 8.06
C GLU A 54 7.40 -1.13 7.71
N ASP A 55 8.10 -0.63 6.67
CA ASP A 55 7.99 0.76 6.22
C ASP A 55 7.54 0.85 4.76
N LEU A 56 6.34 1.39 4.54
CA LEU A 56 5.75 1.54 3.21
C LEU A 56 5.32 2.99 3.02
N ASP A 57 5.67 3.56 1.88
CA ASP A 57 5.19 4.86 1.44
C ASP A 57 4.59 4.72 0.05
N LEU A 58 3.28 4.90 -0.08
CA LEU A 58 2.57 4.76 -1.33
C LEU A 58 1.80 6.03 -1.66
N GLU A 59 2.05 6.57 -2.83
CA GLU A 59 1.31 7.70 -3.39
C GLU A 59 0.65 7.27 -4.69
N THR A 60 -0.65 7.53 -4.81
CA THR A 60 -1.42 7.27 -6.03
C THR A 60 -2.31 8.44 -6.40
N GLY A 61 -2.36 8.81 -7.67
CA GLY A 61 -3.23 9.88 -8.15
C GLY A 61 -4.69 9.43 -8.26
N ALA A 62 -5.01 8.77 -9.36
CA ALA A 62 -6.36 8.29 -9.70
C ALA A 62 -6.40 6.77 -9.98
N GLY A 63 -5.36 6.04 -9.57
CA GLY A 63 -5.20 4.62 -9.82
C GLY A 63 -5.88 3.71 -8.79
N SER A 64 -5.67 2.40 -8.98
CA SER A 64 -6.10 1.38 -8.02
C SER A 64 -4.89 0.67 -7.41
N VAL A 65 -4.96 0.38 -6.12
CA VAL A 65 -3.88 -0.23 -5.35
C VAL A 65 -4.43 -1.43 -4.60
N ASP A 66 -3.86 -2.61 -4.84
CA ASP A 66 -4.21 -3.87 -4.17
C ASP A 66 -2.95 -4.49 -3.58
N LEU A 67 -2.78 -4.34 -2.27
CA LEU A 67 -1.61 -4.84 -1.56
C LEU A 67 -1.99 -5.90 -0.54
N LYS A 68 -1.22 -6.98 -0.53
CA LYS A 68 -1.38 -8.07 0.43
C LYS A 68 -0.13 -8.24 1.28
N TRP A 69 -0.32 -8.25 2.59
CA TRP A 69 0.74 -8.60 3.53
C TRP A 69 0.87 -10.11 3.65
N ASN A 70 2.04 -10.64 3.32
CA ASN A 70 2.33 -12.07 3.45
C ASN A 70 2.49 -12.54 4.91
N SER A 71 2.72 -11.62 5.84
CA SER A 71 2.91 -11.92 7.26
C SER A 71 2.49 -10.75 8.14
N VAL A 72 2.20 -11.04 9.41
CA VAL A 72 1.74 -10.05 10.38
C VAL A 72 2.83 -8.99 10.58
N PRO A 73 2.57 -7.71 10.29
CA PRO A 73 3.52 -6.65 10.59
C PRO A 73 3.68 -6.54 12.12
N GLN A 74 4.91 -6.66 12.61
CA GLN A 74 5.21 -6.53 14.05
C GLN A 74 5.36 -5.05 14.42
N LYS A 75 6.07 -4.27 13.61
CA LYS A 75 6.37 -2.85 13.83
C LYS A 75 6.51 -2.11 12.50
N GLY A 76 6.41 -0.77 12.54
CA GLY A 76 6.74 0.10 11.42
C GLY A 76 5.62 1.08 11.05
N LYS A 77 5.71 1.69 9.87
CA LYS A 77 4.76 2.69 9.40
C LYS A 77 4.42 2.51 7.93
N ALA A 78 3.13 2.47 7.62
CA ALA A 78 2.63 2.50 6.26
C ALA A 78 1.87 3.81 6.02
N SER A 79 2.41 4.69 5.17
CA SER A 79 1.75 5.89 4.68
C SER A 79 1.18 5.67 3.29
N PHE A 80 -0.08 6.03 3.12
CA PHE A 80 -0.81 5.93 1.87
C PHE A 80 -1.46 7.27 1.55
N SER A 81 -1.18 7.80 0.37
CA SER A 81 -1.78 9.02 -0.15
C SER A 81 -2.48 8.71 -1.46
N SER A 82 -3.78 8.95 -1.54
CA SER A 82 -4.59 8.76 -2.75
C SER A 82 -5.36 10.04 -3.11
N GLY A 83 -5.33 10.46 -4.37
CA GLY A 83 -6.16 11.57 -4.84
C GLY A 83 -7.63 11.14 -4.98
N ALA A 84 -7.90 10.38 -6.03
CA ALA A 84 -9.23 9.93 -6.46
C ALA A 84 -9.15 8.48 -6.99
N GLY A 85 -8.82 7.54 -6.10
CA GLY A 85 -8.62 6.14 -6.45
C GLY A 85 -9.18 5.17 -5.40
N SER A 86 -8.92 3.88 -5.61
CA SER A 86 -9.32 2.82 -4.69
C SER A 86 -8.08 2.11 -4.14
N VAL A 87 -8.02 1.97 -2.82
CA VAL A 87 -6.95 1.25 -2.15
C VAL A 87 -7.56 0.09 -1.38
N VAL A 88 -7.03 -1.11 -1.62
CA VAL A 88 -7.43 -2.34 -0.94
C VAL A 88 -6.19 -2.92 -0.28
N LEU A 89 -6.27 -3.11 1.03
CA LEU A 89 -5.18 -3.65 1.83
C LEU A 89 -5.64 -4.94 2.52
N SER A 90 -4.93 -6.03 2.27
CA SER A 90 -5.20 -7.34 2.86
C SER A 90 -4.14 -7.68 3.89
N PHE A 91 -4.54 -7.90 5.14
CA PHE A 91 -3.65 -8.28 6.23
C PHE A 91 -4.10 -9.59 6.90
N PRO A 92 -3.19 -10.36 7.53
CA PRO A 92 -3.60 -11.51 8.32
C PRO A 92 -4.41 -11.09 9.56
N GLU A 93 -5.42 -11.87 9.97
CA GLU A 93 -6.31 -11.55 11.12
C GLU A 93 -5.58 -11.24 12.44
N ALA A 94 -4.41 -11.83 12.68
CA ALA A 94 -3.63 -11.59 13.90
C ALA A 94 -2.91 -10.21 13.93
N SER A 95 -3.07 -9.38 12.90
CA SER A 95 -2.37 -8.10 12.77
C SER A 95 -2.97 -7.02 13.66
N LYS A 96 -2.13 -6.38 14.47
CA LYS A 96 -2.50 -5.22 15.29
C LYS A 96 -1.90 -3.96 14.69
N MET A 97 -2.73 -2.95 14.46
CA MET A 97 -2.29 -1.71 13.85
C MET A 97 -3.08 -0.51 14.35
N ALA A 98 -2.38 0.62 14.48
CA ALA A 98 -3.00 1.90 14.75
C ALA A 98 -3.40 2.53 13.41
N ILE A 99 -4.70 2.70 13.18
CA ILE A 99 -5.23 3.22 11.92
C ILE A 99 -5.56 4.70 12.10
N ILE A 100 -4.91 5.52 11.28
CA ILE A 100 -5.15 6.96 11.17
C ILE A 100 -5.59 7.21 9.73
N HIS A 101 -6.86 7.50 9.53
CA HIS A 101 -7.38 7.83 8.21
C HIS A 101 -7.77 9.30 8.14
N LYS A 102 -7.53 9.91 6.99
CA LYS A 102 -7.90 11.27 6.66
C LYS A 102 -8.45 11.29 5.24
N SER A 103 -9.74 10.99 5.11
CA SER A 103 -10.47 11.13 3.85
C SER A 103 -11.18 12.48 3.80
N GLY A 104 -11.31 13.03 2.59
CA GLY A 104 -12.22 14.14 2.30
C GLY A 104 -13.61 13.59 1.98
N ALA A 105 -13.90 13.44 0.69
CA ALA A 105 -15.17 12.98 0.12
C ALA A 105 -15.11 11.50 -0.31
N GLY A 106 -14.55 10.61 0.53
CA GLY A 106 -14.39 9.18 0.21
C GLY A 106 -14.74 8.27 1.39
N SER A 107 -14.90 6.97 1.11
CA SER A 107 -15.27 5.97 2.12
C SER A 107 -14.05 5.25 2.68
N PHE A 108 -14.08 4.98 3.98
CA PHE A 108 -13.10 4.15 4.67
C PHE A 108 -13.83 2.98 5.32
N ASP A 109 -13.46 1.77 4.94
CA ASP A 109 -13.97 0.52 5.50
C ASP A 109 -12.79 -0.30 6.04
N SER A 110 -12.92 -0.81 7.25
CA SER A 110 -11.87 -1.60 7.89
C SER A 110 -12.44 -2.68 8.79
N GLU A 111 -12.01 -3.91 8.51
CA GLU A 111 -12.30 -5.08 9.34
C GLU A 111 -11.37 -5.20 10.55
N PHE A 112 -10.33 -4.35 10.65
CA PHE A 112 -9.40 -4.32 11.76
C PHE A 112 -9.82 -3.29 12.81
N GLY A 113 -9.67 -3.66 14.08
CA GLY A 113 -9.80 -2.71 15.18
C GLY A 113 -8.63 -1.72 15.19
N ASN A 114 -8.91 -0.45 15.45
CA ASN A 114 -7.87 0.55 15.65
C ASN A 114 -7.22 0.36 17.03
N ASP A 115 -6.00 -0.15 17.05
CA ASP A 115 -5.22 -0.38 18.27
C ASP A 115 -4.14 0.70 18.42
N ALA A 116 -4.40 1.75 19.19
CA ALA A 116 -3.44 2.85 19.40
C ALA A 116 -2.12 2.40 20.07
N LYS A 117 -2.09 1.20 20.68
CA LYS A 117 -0.90 0.58 21.28
C LYS A 117 -0.09 -0.26 20.30
N ALA A 118 -0.55 -0.45 19.07
CA ALA A 118 0.19 -1.20 18.08
C ALA A 118 1.48 -0.47 17.68
N GLU A 119 2.56 -1.22 17.50
CA GLU A 119 3.81 -0.68 16.99
C GLU A 119 3.76 -0.39 15.48
N PHE A 120 2.82 -1.00 14.77
CA PHE A 120 2.56 -0.72 13.35
C PHE A 120 1.52 0.39 13.20
N ARG A 121 1.87 1.47 12.51
CA ARG A 121 0.98 2.60 12.24
C ARG A 121 0.60 2.64 10.77
N LEU A 122 -0.70 2.65 10.49
CA LEU A 122 -1.24 2.79 9.16
C LEU A 122 -1.87 4.17 9.02
N GLU A 123 -1.26 5.01 8.20
CA GLU A 123 -1.73 6.35 7.88
C GLU A 123 -2.26 6.36 6.46
N PHE A 124 -3.54 6.65 6.31
CA PHE A 124 -4.18 6.78 5.01
C PHE A 124 -4.72 8.19 4.83
N LYS A 125 -4.44 8.79 3.68
CA LYS A 125 -4.96 10.09 3.28
C LYS A 125 -5.61 9.95 1.91
N SER A 126 -6.89 10.26 1.81
CA SER A 126 -7.57 10.39 0.52
C SER A 126 -8.29 11.71 0.32
N GLY A 127 -8.32 12.19 -0.92
CA GLY A 127 -9.17 13.30 -1.31
C GLY A 127 -10.61 12.84 -1.47
N ALA A 128 -10.85 12.03 -2.50
CA ALA A 128 -12.17 11.49 -2.88
C ALA A 128 -12.10 9.99 -3.25
N GLY A 129 -11.22 9.26 -2.56
CA GLY A 129 -10.95 7.84 -2.83
C GLY A 129 -11.47 6.91 -1.74
N ASN A 130 -11.63 5.64 -2.09
CA ASN A 130 -12.09 4.60 -1.18
C ASN A 130 -10.91 3.80 -0.64
N LEU A 131 -10.92 3.50 0.66
CA LEU A 131 -10.01 2.56 1.28
C LEU A 131 -10.79 1.41 1.91
N THR A 132 -10.41 0.19 1.57
CA THR A 132 -10.91 -1.02 2.19
C THR A 132 -9.74 -1.77 2.81
N ILE A 133 -9.87 -2.11 4.09
CA ILE A 133 -8.92 -2.97 4.78
C ILE A 133 -9.63 -4.26 5.16
N SER A 134 -9.20 -5.36 4.56
CA SER A 134 -9.77 -6.69 4.78
C SER A 134 -8.79 -7.61 5.49
N LYS A 135 -9.32 -8.51 6.33
CA LYS A 135 -8.54 -9.58 6.93
C LYS A 135 -8.68 -10.88 6.12
N PHE A 136 -7.62 -11.68 6.11
CA PHE A 136 -7.62 -13.02 5.52
C PHE A 136 -7.00 -14.06 6.46
#